data_AF-A0A971Y871-F1
#
_entry.id   AF-A0A971Y871-F1
#
_cell.length_a   1.000
_cell.length_b   1.000
_cell.length_c   1.000
_cell.angle_alpha   90.00
_cell.angle_beta   90.00
_cell.angle_gamma   90.00
#
_symmetry.space_group_name_H-M   'P 1'
#
loop_
_entity.id
_entity.type
_entity.pdbx_description
1 polymer ?
#
loop_
_entity_poly.entity_id
_entity_poly.type
_entity_poly.pdbx_seq_one_letter_code
_entity_poly.pdbx_strand_id
1 'polypeptide(L)'
;NKLFLELCPKNIEVIDILLKASTLNAFYSTNIFSIYPVAKHICSLDIDERLRAGDDTLVGDIQFVTISDTRKNFYSFATKYCSHHNPHDYPIYDSYVDEVLRYFKKRDGFADFKNSDLKDYVKFKGILIDFRAFYGLDTYDLKQIDKYVWQLGKEYFPKNYGKKKK
;
A
#
# COMPACT_ATOMS: atom_id res chain seq x y z
N ASN A 1 -0.23 12.18 -11.11
CA ASN A 1 0.39 10.84 -11.14
C ASN A 1 0.69 10.49 -12.60
N LYS A 2 1.64 11.23 -13.22
CA LYS A 2 1.81 11.24 -14.69
C LYS A 2 2.20 9.87 -15.25
N LEU A 3 3.08 9.16 -14.54
CA LEU A 3 3.54 7.84 -14.99
C LEU A 3 2.39 6.82 -15.07
N PHE A 4 1.54 6.74 -14.06
CA PHE A 4 0.48 5.73 -13.97
C PHE A 4 -0.81 6.07 -14.69
N LEU A 5 -1.06 7.36 -14.98
CA LEU A 5 -2.34 7.80 -15.57
C LEU A 5 -2.22 8.28 -17.01
N GLU A 6 -1.02 8.67 -17.44
CA GLU A 6 -0.80 9.25 -18.78
C GLU A 6 0.19 8.41 -19.60
N LEU A 7 1.37 8.09 -19.04
CA LEU A 7 2.45 7.46 -19.79
C LEU A 7 2.30 5.94 -19.91
N CYS A 8 2.03 5.26 -18.79
CA CYS A 8 1.96 3.80 -18.69
C CYS A 8 0.66 3.35 -17.97
N PRO A 9 -0.53 3.70 -18.49
CA PRO A 9 -1.79 3.50 -17.77
C PRO A 9 -2.19 2.03 -17.59
N LYS A 10 -1.73 1.14 -18.46
CA LYS A 10 -2.10 -0.28 -18.49
C LYS A 10 -1.02 -1.18 -17.88
N ASN A 11 -1.38 -2.43 -17.62
CA ASN A 11 -0.50 -3.46 -17.07
C ASN A 11 -0.31 -4.63 -18.05
N ILE A 12 -0.17 -4.32 -19.34
CA ILE A 12 -0.02 -5.31 -20.43
C ILE A 12 1.45 -5.55 -20.76
N GLU A 13 2.23 -4.47 -20.93
CA GLU A 13 3.63 -4.56 -21.32
C GLU A 13 4.53 -4.63 -20.09
N VAL A 14 5.36 -5.67 -20.00
CA VAL A 14 6.29 -5.86 -18.87
C VAL A 14 7.25 -4.67 -18.68
N ILE A 15 7.61 -3.98 -19.77
CA ILE A 15 8.51 -2.82 -19.73
C ILE A 15 7.84 -1.62 -19.04
N ASP A 16 6.56 -1.37 -19.33
CA ASP A 16 5.78 -0.31 -18.69
C ASP A 16 5.58 -0.60 -17.20
N ILE A 17 5.31 -1.86 -16.86
CA ILE A 17 5.18 -2.32 -15.48
C ILE A 17 6.53 -2.19 -14.77
N LEU A 18 7.64 -2.55 -15.41
CA LEU A 18 8.98 -2.42 -14.87
C LEU A 18 9.31 -0.96 -14.59
N LEU A 19 8.95 -0.02 -15.47
CA LEU A 19 9.14 1.41 -15.24
C LEU A 19 8.33 1.87 -14.02
N LYS A 20 7.03 1.57 -13.97
CA LYS A 20 6.15 1.85 -12.81
C LYS A 20 6.72 1.29 -11.50
N ALA A 21 7.07 0.01 -11.50
CA ALA A 21 7.56 -0.70 -10.32
C ALA A 21 8.91 -0.15 -9.84
N SER A 22 9.84 0.13 -10.76
CA SER A 22 11.15 0.71 -10.43
C SER A 22 11.02 2.11 -9.85
N THR A 23 10.18 2.94 -10.46
CA THR A 23 9.88 4.28 -9.98
C THR A 23 9.26 4.25 -8.57
N LEU A 24 8.26 3.40 -8.32
CA LEU A 24 7.68 3.25 -6.98
C LEU A 24 8.69 2.74 -5.95
N ASN A 25 9.50 1.75 -6.32
CA ASN A 25 10.51 1.19 -5.42
C ASN A 25 11.53 2.24 -4.99
N ALA A 26 11.90 3.15 -5.88
CA ALA A 26 12.77 4.28 -5.58
C ALA A 26 12.06 5.35 -4.71
N PHE A 27 10.83 5.75 -5.04
CA PHE A 27 10.12 6.80 -4.31
C PHE A 27 9.76 6.42 -2.87
N TYR A 28 9.39 5.16 -2.66
CA TYR A 28 8.95 4.68 -1.36
C TYR A 28 10.00 3.86 -0.61
N SER A 29 11.20 3.70 -1.18
CA SER A 29 12.29 2.90 -0.61
C SER A 29 11.82 1.51 -0.18
N THR A 30 11.05 0.82 -1.04
CA THR A 30 10.49 -0.51 -0.70
C THR A 30 11.54 -1.63 -0.66
N ASN A 31 12.81 -1.31 -0.95
CA ASN A 31 13.97 -2.21 -0.87
C ASN A 31 13.81 -3.51 -1.67
N ILE A 32 13.13 -3.45 -2.81
CA ILE A 32 13.03 -4.57 -3.74
C ILE A 32 14.30 -4.60 -4.59
N PHE A 33 15.19 -5.55 -4.32
CA PHE A 33 16.46 -5.68 -5.04
C PHE A 33 16.29 -6.22 -6.47
N SER A 34 15.37 -7.16 -6.65
CA SER A 34 15.09 -7.78 -7.95
C SER A 34 13.70 -7.38 -8.41
N ILE A 35 13.60 -6.20 -9.02
CA ILE A 35 12.32 -5.60 -9.42
C ILE A 35 11.72 -6.27 -10.67
N TYR A 36 12.55 -6.81 -11.56
CA TYR A 36 12.07 -7.40 -12.82
C TYR A 36 11.17 -8.64 -12.62
N PRO A 37 11.47 -9.59 -11.72
CA PRO A 37 10.52 -10.64 -11.35
C PRO A 37 9.17 -10.12 -10.86
N VAL A 38 9.15 -9.02 -10.10
CA VAL A 38 7.92 -8.38 -9.62
C VAL A 38 7.11 -7.82 -10.80
N ALA A 39 7.77 -7.17 -11.76
CA ALA A 39 7.11 -6.68 -12.96
C ALA A 39 6.53 -7.81 -13.82
N LYS A 40 7.26 -8.91 -14.00
CA LYS A 40 6.76 -10.10 -14.72
C LYS A 40 5.57 -10.74 -14.01
N HIS A 41 5.63 -10.83 -12.69
CA HIS A 41 4.52 -11.34 -11.88
C HIS A 41 3.25 -10.52 -12.09
N ILE A 42 3.34 -9.19 -11.94
CA ILE A 42 2.21 -8.28 -12.19
C ILE A 42 1.66 -8.43 -13.61
N CYS A 43 2.54 -8.50 -14.61
CA CYS A 43 2.16 -8.69 -16.01
C CYS A 43 1.35 -9.97 -16.23
N SER A 44 1.72 -11.06 -15.55
CA SER A 44 1.06 -12.36 -15.69
C SER A 44 -0.32 -12.44 -15.04
N LEU A 45 -0.66 -11.50 -14.17
CA LEU A 45 -1.92 -11.51 -13.41
C LEU A 45 -3.09 -10.81 -14.14
N ASP A 46 -2.84 -10.15 -15.29
CA ASP A 46 -3.84 -9.42 -16.09
C ASP A 46 -4.77 -8.52 -15.24
N ILE A 47 -4.16 -7.54 -14.57
CA ILE A 47 -4.77 -6.90 -13.39
C ILE A 47 -5.66 -5.68 -13.70
N ASP A 48 -5.69 -5.21 -14.94
CA ASP A 48 -6.30 -3.91 -15.29
C ASP A 48 -7.80 -3.86 -14.98
N GLU A 49 -8.54 -4.94 -15.25
CA GLU A 49 -9.97 -5.01 -14.94
C GLU A 49 -10.22 -5.02 -13.43
N ARG A 50 -9.45 -5.82 -12.70
CA ARG A 50 -9.55 -5.97 -11.23
C ARG A 50 -9.19 -4.67 -10.51
N LEU A 51 -8.16 -3.95 -10.96
CA LEU A 51 -7.78 -2.63 -10.44
C LEU A 51 -8.92 -1.62 -10.59
N ARG A 52 -9.57 -1.60 -11.75
CA ARG A 52 -10.69 -0.68 -12.03
C ARG A 52 -11.93 -1.04 -11.21
N ALA A 53 -12.14 -2.33 -10.95
CA ALA A 53 -13.26 -2.80 -10.14
C ALA A 53 -13.06 -2.62 -8.63
N GLY A 54 -11.85 -2.23 -8.19
CA GLY A 54 -11.56 -2.08 -6.76
C GLY A 54 -11.47 -3.43 -6.04
N ASP A 55 -11.04 -4.49 -6.72
CA ASP A 55 -10.88 -5.82 -6.12
C ASP A 55 -9.77 -5.82 -5.06
N ASP A 56 -10.16 -5.89 -3.79
CA ASP A 56 -9.25 -5.87 -2.65
C ASP A 56 -8.34 -7.11 -2.59
N THR A 57 -8.76 -8.24 -3.15
CA THR A 57 -7.96 -9.49 -3.14
C THR A 57 -6.71 -9.38 -4.02
N LEU A 58 -6.72 -8.47 -5.00
CA LEU A 58 -5.63 -8.24 -5.93
C LEU A 58 -4.31 -7.87 -5.23
N VAL A 59 -4.36 -7.13 -4.13
CA VAL A 59 -3.15 -6.80 -3.36
C VAL A 59 -2.46 -8.07 -2.86
N GLY A 60 -3.25 -9.05 -2.41
CA GLY A 60 -2.76 -10.35 -1.96
C GLY A 60 -2.10 -11.16 -3.08
N ASP A 61 -2.59 -11.03 -4.30
CA ASP A 61 -2.00 -11.68 -5.48
C ASP A 61 -0.69 -11.02 -5.88
N ILE A 62 -0.63 -9.68 -5.86
CA ILE A 62 0.58 -8.93 -6.22
C ILE A 62 1.70 -9.08 -5.18
N GLN A 63 1.37 -9.17 -3.88
CA GLN A 63 2.37 -9.08 -2.82
C GLN A 63 3.34 -10.26 -2.77
N PHE A 64 2.93 -11.45 -3.21
CA PHE A 64 3.76 -12.65 -3.08
C PHE A 64 4.44 -12.99 -4.39
N VAL A 65 5.77 -12.88 -4.43
CA VAL A 65 6.58 -13.17 -5.62
C VAL A 65 7.68 -14.16 -5.26
N THR A 66 7.82 -15.22 -6.07
CA THR A 66 8.92 -16.17 -5.92
C THR A 66 10.15 -15.66 -6.67
N ILE A 67 11.25 -15.44 -5.95
CA ILE A 67 12.53 -14.98 -6.50
C ILE A 67 13.60 -15.96 -6.06
N SER A 68 14.25 -16.64 -7.02
CA SER A 68 15.27 -17.66 -6.76
C SER A 68 14.81 -18.66 -5.70
N ASP A 69 13.67 -19.31 -5.95
CA ASP A 69 13.00 -20.31 -5.10
C ASP A 69 12.53 -19.82 -3.72
N THR A 70 12.72 -18.54 -3.40
CA THR A 70 12.25 -17.94 -2.16
C THR A 70 10.99 -17.14 -2.40
N ARG A 71 9.89 -17.49 -1.72
CA ARG A 71 8.67 -16.68 -1.70
C ARG A 71 8.90 -15.42 -0.87
N LYS A 72 8.88 -14.25 -1.51
CA LYS A 72 9.02 -12.94 -0.88
C LYS A 72 7.65 -12.28 -0.71
N ASN A 73 7.52 -11.47 0.34
CA ASN A 73 6.32 -10.68 0.60
C ASN A 73 6.63 -9.18 0.41
N PHE A 74 5.98 -8.58 -0.57
CA PHE A 74 6.08 -7.17 -0.95
C PHE A 74 4.77 -6.42 -0.67
N TYR A 75 4.08 -6.73 0.42
CA TYR A 75 2.77 -6.17 0.78
C TYR A 75 2.69 -4.65 0.65
N SER A 76 3.61 -3.92 1.29
CA SER A 76 3.60 -2.46 1.25
C SER A 76 3.82 -1.88 -0.16
N PHE A 77 4.54 -2.60 -1.02
CA PHE A 77 4.68 -2.23 -2.43
C PHE A 77 3.40 -2.52 -3.20
N ALA A 78 2.76 -3.67 -2.99
CA ALA A 78 1.52 -4.05 -3.66
C ALA A 78 0.40 -3.03 -3.40
N THR A 79 0.22 -2.57 -2.16
CA THR A 79 -0.76 -1.52 -1.84
C THR A 79 -0.46 -0.21 -2.57
N LYS A 80 0.82 0.18 -2.66
CA LYS A 80 1.25 1.40 -3.35
C LYS A 80 1.00 1.29 -4.85
N TYR A 81 1.30 0.14 -5.44
CA TYR A 81 1.08 -0.11 -6.85
C TYR A 81 -0.40 0.03 -7.21
N CYS A 82 -1.29 -0.60 -6.44
CA CYS A 82 -2.74 -0.50 -6.66
C CYS A 82 -3.24 0.92 -6.43
N SER A 83 -2.81 1.59 -5.35
CA SER A 83 -3.17 2.99 -5.06
C SER A 83 -2.76 3.96 -6.16
N HIS A 84 -1.62 3.76 -6.83
CA HIS A 84 -1.22 4.62 -7.93
C HIS A 84 -2.09 4.45 -9.18
N HIS A 85 -2.73 3.29 -9.34
CA HIS A 85 -3.71 3.06 -10.40
C HIS A 85 -5.12 3.54 -10.01
N ASN A 86 -5.59 3.23 -8.81
CA ASN A 86 -6.90 3.60 -8.29
C ASN A 86 -6.77 4.10 -6.83
N PRO A 87 -6.46 5.40 -6.63
CA PRO A 87 -6.14 5.91 -5.31
C PRO A 87 -7.35 6.07 -4.38
N HIS A 88 -8.57 6.02 -4.92
CA HIS A 88 -9.79 6.20 -4.14
C HIS A 88 -10.25 4.89 -3.47
N ASP A 89 -10.01 3.74 -4.11
CA ASP A 89 -10.34 2.43 -3.52
C ASP A 89 -9.18 1.76 -2.79
N TYR A 90 -7.94 2.07 -3.16
CA TYR A 90 -6.77 1.38 -2.62
C TYR A 90 -5.97 2.26 -1.65
N PRO A 91 -6.30 2.26 -0.34
CA PRO A 91 -5.45 2.90 0.67
C PRO A 91 -4.06 2.25 0.73
N ILE A 92 -3.05 3.04 1.06
CA ILE A 92 -1.66 2.59 1.14
C ILE A 92 -1.37 2.04 2.53
N TYR A 93 -0.84 0.82 2.57
CA TYR A 93 -0.23 0.32 3.78
C TYR A 93 1.25 0.73 3.86
N ASP A 94 1.63 1.35 4.97
CA ASP A 94 3.01 1.44 5.42
C ASP A 94 3.12 1.38 6.94
N SER A 95 4.36 1.49 7.43
CA SER A 95 4.62 1.43 8.87
C SER A 95 4.08 2.60 9.68
N TYR A 96 3.97 3.80 9.10
CA TYR A 96 3.40 4.94 9.80
C TYR A 96 1.90 4.73 10.00
N VAL A 97 1.22 4.27 8.95
CA VAL A 97 -0.20 3.91 9.00
C VAL A 97 -0.43 2.79 10.02
N ASP A 98 0.39 1.74 10.01
CA ASP A 98 0.32 0.65 10.98
C ASP A 98 0.44 1.15 12.43
N GLU A 99 1.41 2.02 12.71
CA GLU A 99 1.68 2.53 14.04
C GLU A 99 0.55 3.42 14.56
N VAL A 100 0.01 4.30 13.71
CA VAL A 100 -1.12 5.17 14.05
C VAL A 100 -2.39 4.35 14.34
N LEU A 101 -2.75 3.40 13.49
CA LEU A 101 -3.94 2.58 13.71
C LEU A 101 -3.83 1.76 15.02
N ARG A 102 -2.66 1.22 15.33
CA ARG A 102 -2.45 0.52 16.62
C ARG A 102 -2.53 1.46 17.82
N TYR A 103 -1.97 2.67 17.69
CA TYR A 103 -2.03 3.67 18.75
C TYR A 103 -3.48 4.03 19.08
N PHE A 104 -4.27 4.40 18.09
CA PHE A 104 -5.67 4.79 18.31
C PHE A 104 -6.54 3.61 18.73
N LYS A 105 -6.25 2.39 18.24
CA LYS A 105 -6.90 1.19 18.76
C LYS A 105 -6.72 1.09 20.27
N LYS A 106 -5.49 1.27 20.76
CA LYS A 106 -5.18 1.17 22.19
C LYS A 106 -5.75 2.34 23.00
N ARG A 107 -5.70 3.56 22.46
CA ARG A 107 -6.10 4.78 23.16
C ARG A 107 -7.61 4.90 23.27
N ASP A 108 -8.29 4.75 22.13
CA ASP A 108 -9.68 5.14 21.96
C ASP A 108 -10.60 3.94 21.71
N GLY A 109 -10.03 2.74 21.45
CA GLY A 109 -10.82 1.53 21.22
C GLY A 109 -11.66 1.58 19.95
N PHE A 110 -11.22 2.33 18.93
CA PHE A 110 -12.08 2.63 17.76
C PHE A 110 -12.55 1.40 16.96
N ALA A 111 -11.78 0.31 17.00
CA ALA A 111 -12.12 -0.96 16.36
C ALA A 111 -11.44 -2.13 17.08
N ASP A 112 -12.05 -3.31 17.05
CA ASP A 112 -11.44 -4.54 17.55
C ASP A 112 -10.80 -5.34 16.40
N PHE A 113 -9.47 -5.34 16.34
CA PHE A 113 -8.70 -6.09 15.34
C PHE A 113 -7.35 -6.54 15.89
N LYS A 114 -6.82 -7.67 15.44
CA LYS A 114 -5.46 -8.11 15.82
C LYS A 114 -4.42 -7.33 15.03
N ASN A 115 -3.23 -7.15 15.59
CA ASN A 115 -2.11 -6.52 14.87
C ASN A 115 -1.77 -7.24 13.55
N SER A 116 -2.01 -8.55 13.46
CA SER A 116 -1.85 -9.32 12.23
C SER A 116 -2.89 -8.98 11.15
N ASP A 117 -4.07 -8.49 11.52
CA ASP A 117 -5.13 -8.14 10.58
C ASP A 117 -4.72 -6.94 9.70
N LEU A 118 -3.80 -6.09 10.16
CA LEU A 118 -3.21 -5.02 9.34
C LEU A 118 -2.34 -5.55 8.19
N LYS A 119 -1.98 -6.84 8.19
CA LYS A 119 -1.21 -7.52 7.14
C LYS A 119 -2.09 -8.28 6.14
N ASP A 120 -3.40 -8.22 6.33
CA ASP A 120 -4.42 -8.69 5.38
C ASP A 120 -5.07 -7.45 4.78
N TYR A 121 -5.03 -7.31 3.46
CA TYR A 121 -5.44 -6.07 2.82
C TYR A 121 -6.93 -5.75 3.00
N VAL A 122 -7.79 -6.78 2.89
CA VAL A 122 -9.24 -6.63 3.01
C VAL A 122 -9.57 -6.15 4.42
N LYS A 123 -8.96 -6.77 5.43
CA LYS A 123 -9.13 -6.35 6.82
C LYS A 123 -8.54 -4.98 7.09
N PHE A 124 -7.34 -4.68 6.58
CA PHE A 124 -6.71 -3.37 6.70
C PHE A 124 -7.59 -2.25 6.16
N LYS A 125 -8.16 -2.42 4.95
CA LYS A 125 -9.08 -1.45 4.36
C LYS A 125 -10.32 -1.28 5.23
N GLY A 126 -10.90 -2.37 5.74
CA GLY A 126 -11.99 -2.34 6.70
C GLY A 126 -11.66 -1.53 7.96
N ILE A 127 -10.49 -1.78 8.58
CA ILE A 127 -10.02 -1.04 9.76
C ILE A 127 -9.88 0.46 9.48
N LEU A 128 -9.45 0.85 8.27
CA LEU A 128 -9.35 2.26 7.90
C LEU A 128 -10.74 2.90 7.69
N ILE A 129 -11.72 2.14 7.19
CA ILE A 129 -13.12 2.56 7.12
C ILE A 129 -13.70 2.73 8.53
N ASP A 130 -13.43 1.79 9.44
CA ASP A 130 -13.87 1.87 10.84
C ASP A 130 -13.25 3.08 11.54
N PHE A 131 -11.96 3.33 11.30
CA PHE A 131 -11.27 4.54 11.77
C PHE A 131 -11.98 5.80 11.26
N ARG A 132 -12.30 5.86 9.97
CA ARG A 132 -13.01 7.00 9.37
C ARG A 132 -14.36 7.23 10.05
N ALA A 133 -15.16 6.17 10.19
CA ALA A 133 -16.49 6.26 10.77
C ALA A 133 -16.47 6.65 12.25
N PHE A 134 -15.56 6.06 13.04
CA PHE A 134 -15.46 6.31 14.48
C PHE A 134 -15.17 7.78 14.82
N TYR A 135 -14.33 8.45 14.02
CA TYR A 135 -14.01 9.87 14.20
C TYR A 135 -14.94 10.81 13.42
N GLY A 136 -16.02 10.30 12.81
CA GLY A 136 -16.98 11.11 12.05
C GLY A 136 -16.38 11.78 10.82
N LEU A 137 -15.45 11.10 10.13
CA LEU A 137 -14.71 11.63 8.99
C LEU A 137 -15.31 11.19 7.64
N ASP A 138 -16.58 10.78 7.61
CA ASP A 138 -17.24 10.20 6.42
C ASP A 138 -17.36 11.14 5.22
N THR A 139 -17.19 12.45 5.44
CA THR A 139 -17.12 13.44 4.36
C THR A 139 -15.83 13.33 3.53
N TYR A 140 -14.82 12.61 4.02
CA TYR A 140 -13.53 12.43 3.36
C TYR A 140 -13.42 11.04 2.75
N ASP A 141 -12.83 10.97 1.55
CA ASP A 141 -12.59 9.70 0.89
C ASP A 141 -11.43 8.93 1.54
N LEU A 142 -11.31 7.62 1.23
CA LEU A 142 -10.26 6.78 1.83
C LEU A 142 -8.84 7.29 1.50
N LYS A 143 -8.65 7.95 0.37
CA LYS A 143 -7.38 8.55 -0.02
C LYS A 143 -6.99 9.70 0.92
N GLN A 144 -7.95 10.55 1.27
CA GLN A 144 -7.75 11.65 2.21
C GLN A 144 -7.48 11.11 3.62
N ILE A 145 -8.19 10.08 4.05
CA ILE A 145 -7.98 9.43 5.35
C ILE A 145 -6.60 8.76 5.41
N ASP A 146 -6.24 7.97 4.40
CA ASP A 146 -4.92 7.33 4.28
C ASP A 146 -3.79 8.37 4.37
N LYS A 147 -3.90 9.45 3.58
CA LYS A 147 -2.93 10.55 3.61
C LYS A 147 -2.86 11.22 4.99
N TYR A 148 -4.00 11.47 5.63
CA TYR A 148 -4.04 12.07 6.96
C TYR A 148 -3.36 11.19 8.00
N VAL A 149 -3.72 9.91 8.05
CA VAL A 149 -3.14 8.92 8.96
C VAL A 149 -1.63 8.81 8.74
N TRP A 150 -1.17 8.81 7.50
CA TRP A 150 0.25 8.83 7.17
C TRP A 150 0.98 10.10 7.64
N GLN A 151 0.40 11.28 7.43
CA GLN A 151 0.96 12.56 7.88
C GLN A 151 1.09 12.59 9.40
N LEU A 152 0.05 12.14 10.11
CA LEU A 152 0.04 12.03 11.55
C LEU A 152 1.13 11.06 12.04
N GLY A 153 1.29 9.92 11.36
CA GLY A 153 2.34 8.96 11.66
C GLY A 153 3.74 9.56 11.53
N LYS A 154 3.98 10.35 10.47
CA LYS A 154 5.26 11.05 10.29
C LYS A 154 5.55 12.09 11.35
N GLU A 155 4.53 12.81 11.81
CA GLU A 155 4.68 13.89 12.79
C GLU A 155 4.90 13.34 14.20
N TYR A 156 4.10 12.35 14.61
CA TYR A 156 4.07 11.86 16.00
C TYR A 156 4.90 10.60 16.22
N PHE A 157 5.21 9.84 15.17
CA PHE A 157 6.02 8.62 15.24
C PHE A 157 7.21 8.67 14.26
N PRO A 158 8.01 9.76 14.26
CA PRO A 158 9.06 9.94 13.27
C PRO A 158 10.10 8.83 13.38
N LYS A 159 10.40 8.18 12.24
CA LYS A 159 11.43 7.15 12.22
C LYS A 159 12.82 7.77 12.16
N ASN A 160 13.63 7.45 13.16
CA ASN A 160 15.04 7.83 13.21
C ASN A 160 15.89 6.96 12.27
N TYR A 161 15.79 7.20 10.97
CA TYR A 161 16.73 6.64 10.00
C TYR A 161 18.07 7.40 10.12
N GLY A 162 18.89 7.03 11.12
CA GLY A 162 20.32 7.36 11.11
C GLY A 162 20.78 8.65 11.79
N LYS A 163 20.24 9.06 12.94
CA LYS A 163 21.08 9.81 13.90
C LYS A 163 21.94 8.79 14.65
N LYS A 164 23.11 8.43 14.09
CA LYS A 164 24.22 8.00 14.96
C LYS A 164 24.45 9.16 15.93
N LYS A 165 24.28 8.92 17.24
CA LYS A 165 24.74 9.86 18.25
C LYS A 165 26.21 10.17 17.92
N LYS A 166 26.50 11.42 17.59
CA LYS A 166 27.88 11.93 17.63
C LYS A 166 28.29 12.05 19.08
#